data_AF-A0A6I8P4P8-F1
#
_entry.id   AF-A0A6I8P4P8-F1
#
_cell.length_a   1.000
_cell.length_b   1.000
_cell.length_c   1.000
_cell.angle_alpha   90.00
_cell.angle_beta   90.00
_cell.angle_gamma   90.00
#
_symmetry.space_group_name_H-M   'P 1'
#
loop_
_entity.id
_entity.type
_entity.pdbx_description
1 polymer ?
#
loop_
_entity_poly.entity_id
_entity_poly.type
_entity_poly.pdbx_seq_one_letter_code
_entity_poly.pdbx_strand_id
1 'polypeptide(L)'
;MAEAPVASQYAVLEELMDMNQHFLNALGVGHPSLDRLCRVTATHGLHSKLTGAGGGGCAITLLGPGAEASQVEATKRDLRDCGFQCWETTIGVPGVTLHAPSSLTAEVLRALDGL
;
A
#
# COMPACT_ATOMS: atom_id res chain seq x y z
N MET A 1 -4.42 21.41 13.91
CA MET A 1 -3.30 20.50 13.56
C MET A 1 -3.67 19.15 14.11
N ALA A 2 -3.84 18.13 13.26
CA ALA A 2 -4.07 16.77 13.75
C ALA A 2 -2.77 16.30 14.43
N GLU A 3 -2.90 15.79 15.65
CA GLU A 3 -1.79 15.20 16.40
C GLU A 3 -1.26 13.99 15.63
N ALA A 4 0.07 13.82 15.58
CA ALA A 4 0.66 12.69 14.88
C ALA A 4 0.15 11.37 15.51
N PRO A 5 -0.29 10.38 14.72
CA PRO A 5 -0.88 9.18 15.30
C PRO A 5 0.14 8.46 16.17
N VAL A 6 -0.29 8.07 17.38
CA VAL A 6 0.54 7.35 18.35
C VAL A 6 0.76 5.92 17.84
N ALA A 7 1.93 5.32 18.09
CA ALA A 7 2.23 3.95 17.64
C ALA A 7 1.15 2.91 17.98
N SER A 8 0.44 3.09 19.10
CA SER A 8 -0.70 2.24 19.50
C SER A 8 -1.89 2.31 18.54
N GLN A 9 -2.10 3.43 17.85
CA GLN A 9 -3.19 3.57 16.87
C GLN A 9 -2.87 2.82 15.57
N TYR A 10 -1.59 2.71 15.20
CA TYR A 10 -1.17 1.91 14.05
C TYR A 10 -1.40 0.42 14.30
N ALA A 11 -1.10 -0.08 15.51
CA ALA A 11 -1.38 -1.47 15.87
C ALA A 11 -2.87 -1.83 15.74
N VAL A 12 -3.76 -0.91 16.14
CA VAL A 12 -5.22 -1.10 15.93
C VAL A 12 -5.56 -1.11 14.44
N LEU A 13 -4.95 -0.26 13.63
CA LEU A 13 -5.20 -0.23 12.19
C LEU A 13 -4.72 -1.52 11.50
N GLU A 14 -3.57 -2.06 11.90
CA GLU A 14 -3.04 -3.35 11.45
C GLU A 14 -4.02 -4.48 11.75
N GLU A 15 -4.51 -4.58 12.98
CA GLU A 15 -5.50 -5.58 13.39
C GLU A 15 -6.81 -5.43 12.59
N LEU A 16 -7.30 -4.20 12.39
CA LEU A 16 -8.48 -3.95 11.59
C LEU A 16 -8.29 -4.33 10.12
N MET A 17 -7.09 -4.14 9.56
CA MET A 17 -6.77 -4.55 8.20
C MET A 17 -6.79 -6.07 8.06
N ASP A 18 -6.19 -6.79 9.00
CA ASP A 18 -6.16 -8.26 9.02
C ASP A 18 -7.58 -8.84 9.17
N MET A 19 -8.34 -8.35 10.14
CA MET A 19 -9.74 -8.76 10.35
C MET A 19 -10.57 -8.54 9.09
N ASN A 20 -10.45 -7.36 8.47
CA ASN A 20 -11.19 -7.04 7.26
C ASN A 20 -10.76 -7.92 6.08
N GLN A 21 -9.47 -8.21 5.92
CA GLN A 21 -9.00 -9.15 4.90
C GLN A 21 -9.61 -10.55 5.09
N HIS A 22 -9.67 -11.05 6.32
CA HIS A 22 -10.32 -12.32 6.62
C HIS A 22 -11.82 -12.30 6.34
N PHE A 23 -12.53 -11.22 6.69
CA PHE A 23 -13.95 -11.08 6.35
C PHE A 23 -14.19 -11.02 4.84
N LEU A 24 -13.33 -10.34 4.07
CA LEU A 24 -13.43 -10.30 2.61
C LEU A 24 -13.18 -11.68 1.99
N ASN A 25 -12.24 -12.46 2.54
CA ASN A 25 -12.05 -13.85 2.14
C ASN A 25 -13.29 -14.70 2.46
N ALA A 26 -13.90 -14.53 3.65
CA ALA A 26 -15.13 -15.23 4.04
C ALA A 26 -16.34 -14.87 3.18
N LEU A 27 -16.40 -13.63 2.67
CA LEU A 27 -17.41 -13.19 1.69
C LEU A 27 -17.21 -13.79 0.29
N GLY A 28 -16.12 -14.51 0.05
CA GLY A 28 -15.83 -15.16 -1.24
C GLY A 28 -15.22 -14.24 -2.29
N VAL A 29 -14.79 -13.03 -1.92
CA VAL A 29 -14.11 -12.09 -2.82
C VAL A 29 -12.58 -12.19 -2.73
N GLY A 30 -12.06 -13.17 -2.01
CA GLY A 30 -10.62 -13.48 -1.95
C GLY A 30 -10.05 -13.98 -3.29
N HIS A 31 -8.73 -14.12 -3.36
CA HIS A 31 -8.04 -14.73 -4.51
C HIS A 31 -6.65 -15.23 -4.10
N PRO A 32 -6.16 -16.36 -4.64
CA PRO A 32 -4.84 -16.91 -4.28
C PRO A 32 -3.67 -15.91 -4.44
N SER A 33 -3.75 -14.99 -5.40
CA SER A 33 -2.74 -13.94 -5.55
C SER A 33 -2.73 -12.93 -4.39
N LEU A 34 -3.90 -12.59 -3.86
CA LEU A 34 -4.06 -11.68 -2.72
C LEU A 34 -3.62 -12.37 -1.42
N ASP A 35 -3.95 -13.65 -1.25
CA ASP A 35 -3.47 -14.45 -0.11
C ASP A 35 -1.94 -14.56 -0.14
N ARG A 36 -1.36 -14.77 -1.33
CA ARG A 36 0.10 -14.78 -1.50
C ARG A 36 0.72 -13.43 -1.17
N LEU A 37 0.13 -12.33 -1.61
CA LEU A 37 0.59 -10.97 -1.27
C LEU A 37 0.58 -10.75 0.24
N CYS A 38 -0.53 -11.03 0.91
CA CYS A 38 -0.65 -10.85 2.37
C CYS A 38 0.36 -11.73 3.11
N ARG A 39 0.61 -12.95 2.64
CA ARG A 39 1.64 -13.82 3.23
C ARG A 39 3.04 -13.25 3.08
N VAL A 40 3.40 -12.72 1.90
CA VAL A 40 4.72 -12.10 1.67
C VAL A 40 4.91 -10.85 2.53
N THR A 41 3.90 -9.99 2.65
CA THR A 41 4.04 -8.81 3.51
C THR A 41 4.13 -9.21 4.99
N ALA A 42 3.39 -10.23 5.41
CA ALA A 42 3.43 -10.75 6.77
C ALA A 42 4.80 -11.36 7.14
N THR A 43 5.56 -11.96 6.21
CA THR A 43 6.93 -12.41 6.50
C THR A 43 7.89 -11.27 6.81
N HIS A 44 7.55 -10.06 6.37
CA HIS A 44 8.26 -8.83 6.73
C HIS A 44 7.62 -8.10 7.90
N GLY A 45 6.60 -8.66 8.58
CA GLY A 45 5.89 -7.98 9.67
C GLY A 45 5.02 -6.81 9.21
N LEU A 46 4.56 -6.81 7.97
CA LEU A 46 3.67 -5.79 7.41
C LEU A 46 2.27 -6.34 7.13
N HIS A 47 1.27 -5.54 7.46
CA HIS A 47 -0.14 -5.91 7.39
C HIS A 47 -0.78 -5.40 6.10
N SER A 48 -1.53 -6.27 5.43
CA SER A 48 -2.10 -5.99 4.10
C SER A 48 -3.54 -6.43 4.00
N LYS A 49 -4.29 -5.74 3.14
CA LYS A 49 -5.62 -6.18 2.70
C LYS A 49 -5.84 -5.85 1.23
N LEU A 50 -6.71 -6.60 0.57
CA LEU A 50 -7.19 -6.26 -0.77
C LEU A 50 -7.90 -4.90 -0.77
N THR A 51 -7.95 -4.23 -1.92
CA THR A 51 -8.70 -2.98 -2.10
C THR A 51 -9.56 -3.03 -3.36
N GLY A 52 -10.81 -2.57 -3.26
CA GLY A 52 -11.80 -2.67 -4.33
C GLY A 52 -12.58 -3.99 -4.32
N ALA A 53 -12.85 -4.53 -5.50
CA ALA A 53 -13.76 -5.66 -5.69
C ALA A 53 -13.24 -7.01 -5.15
N GLY A 54 -11.92 -7.20 -5.06
CA GLY A 54 -11.31 -8.50 -4.80
C GLY A 54 -11.15 -9.35 -6.06
N GLY A 55 -10.99 -10.66 -5.92
CA GLY A 55 -10.76 -11.58 -7.05
C GLY A 55 -9.40 -11.43 -7.74
N GLY A 56 -8.46 -10.72 -7.12
CA GLY A 56 -7.20 -10.30 -7.70
C GLY A 56 -7.01 -8.79 -7.55
N GLY A 57 -6.60 -8.10 -8.60
CA GLY A 57 -6.45 -6.64 -8.60
C GLY A 57 -5.36 -6.16 -7.64
N CYS A 58 -5.68 -5.17 -6.82
CA CYS A 58 -4.73 -4.49 -5.94
C CYS A 58 -4.93 -4.84 -4.46
N ALA A 59 -3.86 -4.73 -3.71
CA ALA A 59 -3.87 -4.70 -2.25
C ALA A 59 -3.19 -3.44 -1.73
N ILE A 60 -3.49 -3.09 -0.49
CA ILE A 60 -2.80 -2.06 0.27
C ILE A 60 -2.04 -2.71 1.42
N THR A 61 -0.84 -2.22 1.67
CA THR A 61 0.03 -2.63 2.79
C THR A 61 0.32 -1.41 3.63
N LEU A 62 0.09 -1.48 4.93
CA LEU A 62 0.32 -0.36 5.83
C LEU A 62 1.80 -0.29 6.23
N LEU A 63 2.37 0.90 6.10
CA LEU A 63 3.71 1.20 6.60
C LEU A 63 3.57 2.08 7.86
N GLY A 64 3.75 1.47 9.03
CA GLY A 64 3.72 2.17 10.31
C GLY A 64 4.98 3.03 10.56
N PRO A 65 4.98 3.91 11.58
CA PRO A 65 6.11 4.79 11.87
C PRO A 65 7.45 4.07 12.16
N GLY A 66 7.39 2.77 12.53
CA GLY A 66 8.56 1.93 12.77
C GLY A 66 8.99 1.07 11.58
N ALA A 67 8.39 1.26 10.40
CA ALA A 67 8.77 0.50 9.21
C ALA A 67 10.14 0.97 8.70
N GLU A 68 11.12 0.07 8.73
CA GLU A 68 12.48 0.37 8.28
C GLU A 68 12.56 0.39 6.75
N ALA A 69 13.32 1.33 6.17
CA ALA A 69 13.45 1.45 4.72
C ALA A 69 13.96 0.14 4.07
N SER A 70 14.84 -0.60 4.76
CA SER A 70 15.33 -1.90 4.28
C SER A 70 14.25 -2.99 4.24
N GLN A 71 13.33 -2.99 5.22
CA GLN A 71 12.20 -3.91 5.30
C GLN A 71 11.20 -3.61 4.18
N VAL A 72 10.92 -2.32 3.93
CA VAL A 72 10.05 -1.87 2.82
C VAL A 72 10.64 -2.27 1.47
N GLU A 73 11.94 -2.04 1.25
CA GLU A 73 12.60 -2.44 0.00
C GLU A 73 12.68 -3.96 -0.18
N ALA A 74 12.91 -4.73 0.88
CA ALA A 74 12.85 -6.19 0.83
C ALA A 74 11.45 -6.68 0.44
N THR A 75 10.42 -6.13 1.07
CA THR A 75 9.02 -6.46 0.75
C THR A 75 8.70 -6.15 -0.71
N LYS A 76 9.10 -4.97 -1.21
CA LYS A 76 8.90 -4.57 -2.61
C LYS A 76 9.60 -5.53 -3.58
N ARG A 77 10.81 -6.00 -3.26
CA ARG A 77 11.52 -7.01 -4.07
C ARG A 77 10.76 -8.32 -4.09
N ASP A 78 10.41 -8.87 -2.93
CA ASP A 78 9.72 -10.16 -2.85
C ASP A 78 8.36 -10.13 -3.56
N LEU A 79 7.63 -9.02 -3.48
CA LEU A 79 6.38 -8.82 -4.23
C LEU A 79 6.61 -8.77 -5.75
N ARG A 80 7.70 -8.14 -6.22
CA ARG A 80 8.05 -8.13 -7.65
C ARG A 80 8.48 -9.51 -8.14
N ASP A 81 9.22 -10.27 -7.33
CA ASP A 81 9.60 -11.66 -7.62
C ASP A 81 8.36 -12.57 -7.67
N CYS A 82 7.29 -12.16 -7.00
CA CYS A 82 5.97 -12.77 -7.11
C CYS A 82 5.23 -12.46 -8.41
N GLY A 83 5.74 -11.55 -9.24
CA GLY A 83 5.12 -11.06 -10.48
C GLY A 83 4.21 -9.85 -10.29
N PHE A 84 4.21 -9.21 -9.11
CA PHE A 84 3.38 -8.04 -8.86
C PHE A 84 4.07 -6.73 -9.24
N GLN A 85 3.26 -5.74 -9.61
CA GLN A 85 3.69 -4.34 -9.61
C GLN A 85 3.48 -3.77 -8.20
N CYS A 86 4.46 -3.01 -7.71
CA CYS A 86 4.45 -2.51 -6.35
C CYS A 86 4.91 -1.05 -6.31
N TRP A 87 4.11 -0.21 -5.67
CA TRP A 87 4.38 1.21 -5.48
C TRP A 87 4.30 1.54 -4.00
N GLU A 88 5.21 2.39 -3.56
CA GLU A 88 5.17 3.02 -2.25
C GLU A 88 4.53 4.39 -2.42
N THR A 89 3.47 4.66 -1.64
CA THR A 89 2.67 5.88 -1.77
C THR A 89 1.97 6.20 -0.45
N THR A 90 1.33 7.36 -0.39
CA THR A 90 0.61 7.87 0.78
C THR A 90 -0.89 7.92 0.51
N ILE A 91 -1.69 7.58 1.53
CA ILE A 91 -3.17 7.69 1.48
C ILE A 91 -3.61 8.96 2.20
N GLY A 92 -4.73 9.56 1.77
CA GLY A 92 -5.25 10.79 2.38
C GLY A 92 -4.54 12.06 1.92
N VAL A 93 -3.96 12.02 0.71
CA VAL A 93 -3.30 13.16 0.07
C VAL A 93 -4.30 14.24 -0.36
N PRO A 94 -3.87 15.49 -0.63
CA PRO A 94 -4.73 16.53 -1.17
C PRO A 94 -5.47 16.09 -2.45
N GLY A 95 -6.66 16.65 -2.66
CA GLY A 95 -7.43 16.46 -3.90
C GLY A 95 -6.90 17.32 -5.06
N VAL A 96 -7.81 17.90 -5.85
CA VAL A 96 -7.45 18.75 -6.99
C VAL A 96 -6.56 19.92 -6.54
N THR A 97 -5.41 20.06 -7.18
CA THR A 97 -4.38 21.06 -6.87
C THR A 97 -3.82 21.66 -8.15
N LEU A 98 -3.43 22.95 -8.10
CA LEU A 98 -2.76 23.64 -9.20
C LEU A 98 -1.26 23.64 -8.95
N HIS A 99 -0.48 23.19 -9.93
CA HIS A 99 0.97 23.13 -9.86
C HIS A 99 1.62 24.10 -10.85
N ALA A 100 2.63 24.83 -10.40
CA ALA A 100 3.55 25.50 -11.32
C ALA A 100 4.47 24.45 -11.96
N PRO A 101 4.97 24.65 -13.20
CA PRO A 101 5.90 23.71 -13.83
C PRO A 101 7.13 23.39 -12.97
N SER A 102 7.60 24.35 -12.17
CA SER A 102 8.74 24.18 -11.25
C SER A 102 8.47 23.24 -10.07
N SER A 103 7.20 22.90 -9.77
CA SER A 103 6.84 21.96 -8.71
C SER A 103 6.55 20.54 -9.23
N LEU A 104 6.65 20.31 -10.53
CA LEU A 104 6.49 19.00 -11.15
C LEU A 104 7.81 18.22 -11.13
N THR A 105 7.73 16.89 -11.02
CA THR A 105 8.90 16.03 -11.14
C THR A 105 9.38 15.98 -12.59
N ALA A 106 10.66 15.70 -12.80
CA ALA A 106 11.24 15.57 -14.14
C ALA A 106 10.59 14.45 -14.98
N GLU A 107 10.03 13.42 -14.34
CA GLU A 107 9.25 12.39 -15.01
C GLU A 107 7.92 12.93 -15.55
N VAL A 108 7.18 13.67 -14.72
CA VAL A 108 5.91 14.27 -15.12
C VAL A 108 6.10 15.34 -16.19
N LEU A 109 7.12 16.19 -16.06
CA LEU A 109 7.45 17.21 -17.07
C LEU A 109 7.71 16.58 -18.44
N ARG A 110 8.56 15.54 -18.50
CA ARG A 110 8.86 14.83 -19.75
C ARG A 110 7.63 14.17 -20.38
N ALA A 111 6.71 13.65 -19.58
CA ALA A 111 5.48 13.05 -20.08
C ALA A 111 4.51 14.10 -20.66
N LEU A 112 4.51 15.32 -20.11
CA LEU A 112 3.69 16.43 -20.59
C LEU A 112 4.29 17.13 -21.81
N ASP A 113 5.62 17.24 -21.91
CA ASP A 113 6.30 17.83 -23.07
C ASP A 113 6.15 16.97 -24.36
N GLY A 114 5.74 15.72 -24.22
CA GLY A 114 5.44 14.79 -25.32
C GLY A 114 4.00 14.84 -25.82
N LEU A 115 3.15 15.70 -25.26
CA LEU A 115 1.77 15.99 -25.71
C LEU A 115 1.74 17.25 -26.60
#